data_AF-A0A254N5F1-F1
#
_entry.id   AF-A0A254N5F1-F1
#
_cell.length_a   1.000
_cell.length_b   1.000
_cell.length_c   1.000
_cell.angle_alpha   90.00
_cell.angle_beta   90.00
_cell.angle_gamma   90.00
#
_symmetry.space_group_name_H-M   'P 1'
#
loop_
_entity.id
_entity.type
_entity.pdbx_description
1 polymer ?
#
loop_
_entity_poly.entity_id
_entity_poly.type
_entity_poly.pdbx_seq_one_letter_code
_entity_poly.pdbx_strand_id
1 'polypeptide(L)'
;MQRPFLSTYLKLAFSVPPILVYILLVYIASHSTDDATAIGIVRHIVLAAGLVPLCAWLVAIHLAKKATVAKLLAGAIGITVLHWAVLAVSSHHDGLLYWSFQAIEIGALFQLIRVSSRQPRCSEPT
;
A
#
# COMPACT_ATOMS: atom_id res chain seq x y z
N MET A 1 23.34 -18.67 14.92
CA MET A 1 22.02 -19.20 14.51
C MET A 1 20.93 -18.19 14.88
N GLN A 2 20.53 -17.32 13.94
CA GLN A 2 19.42 -16.37 14.17
C GLN A 2 18.10 -17.07 13.86
N ARG A 3 17.18 -17.06 14.82
CA ARG A 3 15.92 -17.82 14.80
C ARG A 3 14.98 -17.26 13.72
N PRO A 4 14.69 -18.00 12.63
CA PRO A 4 13.78 -17.55 11.58
C PRO A 4 12.37 -17.26 12.13
N PHE A 5 11.97 -17.93 13.21
CA PHE A 5 10.68 -17.75 13.88
C PHE A 5 10.43 -16.32 14.38
N LEU A 6 11.42 -15.66 15.01
CA LEU A 6 11.22 -14.33 15.59
C LEU A 6 10.92 -13.28 14.51
N SER A 7 11.53 -13.43 13.32
CA SER A 7 11.32 -12.57 12.16
C SER A 7 9.88 -12.65 11.63
N THR A 8 9.29 -13.85 11.59
CA THR A 8 7.92 -14.05 11.09
C THR A 8 6.88 -13.42 12.02
N TYR A 9 7.00 -13.63 13.33
CA TYR A 9 6.05 -13.04 14.30
C TYR A 9 6.14 -11.51 14.33
N LEU A 10 7.35 -10.95 14.21
CA LEU A 10 7.53 -9.50 14.10
C LEU A 10 6.87 -8.95 12.84
N LYS A 11 7.11 -9.56 11.67
CA LYS A 11 6.45 -9.17 10.42
C LYS A 11 4.93 -9.23 10.54
N LEU A 12 4.40 -10.28 11.15
CA LEU A 12 2.96 -10.41 11.39
C LEU A 12 2.45 -9.29 12.30
N ALA A 13 3.11 -9.04 13.42
CA ALA A 13 2.74 -7.99 14.37
C ALA A 13 2.73 -6.59 13.71
N PHE A 14 3.65 -6.32 12.78
CA PHE A 14 3.69 -5.06 12.04
C PHE A 14 2.71 -4.98 10.86
N SER A 15 2.32 -6.12 10.27
CA SER A 15 1.34 -6.17 9.18
C SER A 15 -0.12 -6.09 9.65
N VAL A 16 -0.41 -6.51 10.89
CA VAL A 16 -1.77 -6.46 11.44
C VAL A 16 -2.33 -5.04 11.51
N PRO A 17 -1.64 -4.03 12.09
CA PRO A 17 -2.16 -2.66 12.17
C PRO A 17 -2.61 -2.05 10.82
N PRO A 18 -1.80 -2.04 9.73
CA PRO A 18 -2.24 -1.47 8.46
C PRO A 18 -3.40 -2.25 7.83
N ILE A 19 -3.47 -3.58 8.01
CA ILE A 19 -4.62 -4.39 7.56
C ILE A 19 -5.89 -3.98 8.31
N LEU A 20 -5.81 -3.82 9.63
CA LEU A 20 -6.96 -3.41 10.45
C LEU A 20 -7.44 -1.99 10.06
N VAL A 21 -6.52 -1.07 9.82
CA VAL A 21 -6.85 0.28 9.34
C VAL A 21 -7.57 0.21 7.99
N TYR A 22 -7.07 -0.59 7.04
CA TYR A 22 -7.73 -0.77 5.75
C TYR A 22 -9.14 -1.35 5.89
N ILE A 23 -9.31 -2.41 6.70
CA ILE A 23 -10.64 -3.00 6.95
C ILE A 23 -11.59 -1.97 7.56
N LEU A 24 -11.12 -1.17 8.51
CA LEU A 24 -11.90 -0.10 9.12
C LEU A 24 -12.34 0.94 8.07
N LEU A 25 -11.43 1.38 7.21
CA LEU A 25 -11.74 2.35 6.15
C LEU A 25 -12.72 1.77 5.11
N VAL A 26 -12.56 0.51 4.72
CA VAL A 26 -13.51 -0.21 3.85
C VAL A 26 -14.89 -0.28 4.50
N TYR A 27 -14.97 -0.59 5.80
CA TYR A 27 -16.22 -0.64 6.54
C TYR A 27 -16.92 0.73 6.56
N ILE A 28 -16.17 1.79 6.86
CA ILE A 28 -16.72 3.16 6.87
C ILE A 28 -17.21 3.54 5.46
N ALA A 29 -16.41 3.29 4.43
CA ALA A 29 -16.76 3.64 3.05
C ALA A 29 -17.97 2.86 2.52
N SER A 30 -18.14 1.59 2.90
CA SER A 30 -19.28 0.78 2.49
C SER A 30 -20.59 1.21 3.14
N HIS A 31 -20.53 1.79 4.35
CA HIS A 31 -21.71 2.30 5.06
C HIS A 31 -22.04 3.76 4.71
N SER A 32 -21.16 4.46 3.99
CA SER A 32 -21.37 5.84 3.55
C SER A 32 -21.84 5.99 2.11
N THR A 33 -22.01 4.88 1.37
CA THR A 33 -22.31 4.92 -0.06
C THR A 33 -23.76 4.46 -0.31
N ASP A 34 -24.63 5.38 -0.73
CA ASP A 34 -26.05 5.08 -1.02
C ASP A 34 -26.29 4.50 -2.43
N ASP A 35 -25.36 4.69 -3.37
CA ASP A 35 -25.48 4.23 -4.77
C ASP A 35 -24.52 3.06 -5.07
N ALA A 36 -25.05 1.84 -5.03
CA ALA A 36 -24.29 0.61 -5.27
C ALA A 36 -24.18 0.26 -6.77
N THR A 37 -23.38 1.02 -7.53
CA THR A 37 -22.87 0.56 -8.83
C THR A 37 -21.53 -0.16 -8.64
N ALA A 38 -21.26 -1.22 -9.41
CA ALA A 38 -20.01 -1.99 -9.30
C ALA A 38 -18.75 -1.09 -9.46
N ILE A 39 -18.80 -0.12 -10.37
CA ILE A 39 -17.73 0.87 -10.56
C ILE A 39 -17.60 1.79 -9.35
N GLY A 40 -18.73 2.23 -8.78
CA GLY A 40 -18.78 3.04 -7.56
C GLY A 40 -18.16 2.32 -6.36
N ILE A 41 -18.41 1.03 -6.20
CA ILE A 41 -17.85 0.20 -5.12
C ILE A 41 -16.33 0.10 -5.26
N VAL A 42 -15.83 -0.25 -6.45
CA VAL A 42 -14.38 -0.35 -6.68
C VAL A 42 -13.70 1.01 -6.42
N ARG A 43 -14.32 2.10 -6.88
CA ARG A 43 -13.79 3.46 -6.71
C ARG A 43 -13.76 3.89 -5.24
N HIS A 44 -14.90 3.91 -4.57
CA HIS A 44 -15.04 4.55 -3.26
C HIS A 44 -14.80 3.62 -2.08
N ILE A 45 -14.97 2.31 -2.24
CA ILE A 45 -14.84 1.37 -1.13
C ILE A 45 -13.47 0.70 -1.17
N VAL A 46 -13.04 0.20 -2.33
CA VAL A 46 -11.79 -0.58 -2.42
C VAL A 46 -10.59 0.35 -2.57
N LEU A 47 -10.64 1.25 -3.54
CA LEU A 47 -9.47 2.07 -3.89
C LEU A 47 -9.32 3.24 -2.93
N ALA A 48 -10.40 4.01 -2.68
CA ALA A 48 -10.37 5.14 -1.75
C ALA A 48 -10.14 4.77 -0.28
N ALA A 49 -10.39 3.51 0.13
CA ALA A 49 -10.03 3.03 1.47
C ALA A 49 -8.52 2.78 1.63
N GLY A 50 -7.72 2.95 0.56
CA GLY A 50 -6.26 2.88 0.65
C GLY A 50 -5.69 1.48 0.42
N LEU A 51 -6.21 0.72 -0.55
CA LEU A 51 -5.63 -0.58 -0.93
C LEU A 51 -4.17 -0.45 -1.42
N VAL A 52 -3.87 0.59 -2.19
CA VAL A 52 -2.51 0.81 -2.73
C VAL A 52 -1.50 1.17 -1.62
N PRO A 53 -1.82 2.09 -0.68
CA PRO A 53 -1.01 2.32 0.52
C PRO A 53 -0.82 1.06 1.36
N LEU A 54 -1.88 0.27 1.59
CA LEU A 54 -1.78 -1.00 2.31
C LEU A 54 -0.73 -1.92 1.66
N CYS A 55 -0.83 -2.13 0.35
CA CYS A 55 0.13 -2.95 -0.39
C CYS A 55 1.57 -2.41 -0.27
N ALA A 56 1.76 -1.09 -0.31
CA ALA A 56 3.09 -0.48 -0.14
C ALA A 56 3.70 -0.75 1.24
N TRP A 57 2.89 -0.66 2.30
CA TRP A 57 3.31 -0.99 3.66
C TRP A 57 3.64 -2.47 3.82
N LEU A 58 2.82 -3.37 3.27
CA LEU A 58 3.10 -4.81 3.29
C LEU A 58 4.39 -5.15 2.53
N VAL A 59 4.66 -4.48 1.40
CA VAL A 59 5.95 -4.59 0.68
C VAL A 59 7.11 -4.16 1.58
N ALA A 60 6.99 -3.01 2.25
CA ALA A 60 8.03 -2.53 3.16
C ALA A 60 8.26 -3.47 4.36
N ILE A 61 7.22 -4.10 4.91
CA ILE A 61 7.36 -5.02 6.05
C ILE A 61 7.95 -6.37 5.62
N HIS A 62 7.45 -6.94 4.51
CA HIS A 62 7.77 -8.31 4.13
C HIS A 62 9.03 -8.43 3.27
N LEU A 63 9.29 -7.44 2.41
CA LEU A 63 10.36 -7.49 1.40
C LEU A 63 11.56 -6.60 1.74
N ALA A 64 11.50 -5.79 2.80
CA ALA A 64 12.64 -4.96 3.17
C ALA A 64 13.82 -5.76 3.72
N LYS A 65 15.00 -5.43 3.17
CA LYS A 65 16.31 -5.90 3.63
C LYS A 65 17.05 -4.71 4.22
N LYS A 66 18.04 -4.94 5.11
CA LYS A 66 18.78 -3.87 5.81
C LYS A 66 19.21 -2.70 4.89
N ALA A 67 19.68 -2.99 3.67
CA ALA A 67 20.14 -1.97 2.72
C ALA A 67 19.01 -1.17 2.02
N THR A 68 17.76 -1.63 2.08
CA THR A 68 16.61 -1.04 1.36
C THR A 68 15.44 -0.66 2.27
N VAL A 69 15.47 -1.00 3.56
CA VAL A 69 14.45 -0.60 4.56
C VAL A 69 14.12 0.88 4.46
N ALA A 70 15.13 1.76 4.47
CA ALA A 70 14.89 3.20 4.41
C ALA A 70 14.19 3.63 3.10
N LYS A 71 14.58 3.05 1.96
CA LYS A 71 13.97 3.36 0.65
C LYS A 71 12.54 2.87 0.55
N LEU A 72 12.27 1.66 1.06
CA LEU A 72 10.93 1.07 1.00
C LEU A 72 9.97 1.76 1.98
N LEU A 73 10.45 2.14 3.17
CA LEU A 73 9.67 2.94 4.12
C LEU A 73 9.38 4.33 3.55
N ALA A 74 10.37 5.03 3.01
CA ALA A 74 10.16 6.33 2.37
C ALA A 74 9.18 6.24 1.20
N GLY A 75 9.27 5.18 0.41
CA GLY A 75 8.33 4.91 -0.68
C GLY A 75 6.90 4.62 -0.21
N ALA A 76 6.73 3.81 0.83
CA ALA A 76 5.41 3.53 1.41
C ALA A 76 4.76 4.79 2.01
N ILE A 77 5.55 5.62 2.71
CA ILE A 77 5.11 6.93 3.21
C ILE A 77 4.72 7.84 2.04
N GLY A 78 5.56 7.93 1.00
CA GLY A 78 5.30 8.76 -0.18
C GLY A 78 4.02 8.35 -0.92
N ILE A 79 3.78 7.06 -1.10
CA ILE A 79 2.53 6.52 -1.67
C ILE A 79 1.34 6.88 -0.77
N THR A 80 1.47 6.74 0.55
CA THR A 80 0.38 7.09 1.48
C THR A 80 0.04 8.58 1.39
N VAL A 81 1.04 9.48 1.38
CA VAL A 81 0.82 10.92 1.24
C VAL A 81 0.18 11.26 -0.11
N LEU A 82 0.67 10.66 -1.20
CA LEU A 82 0.09 10.80 -2.52
C LEU A 82 -1.38 10.37 -2.52
N HIS A 83 -1.70 9.22 -1.91
CA HIS A 83 -3.07 8.72 -1.81
C HIS A 83 -4.01 9.72 -1.16
N TRP A 84 -3.62 10.26 0.00
CA TRP A 84 -4.45 11.25 0.72
C TRP A 84 -4.62 12.55 -0.07
N ALA A 85 -3.57 13.01 -0.74
CA ALA A 85 -3.65 14.18 -1.60
C ALA A 85 -4.61 13.94 -2.78
N VAL A 86 -4.52 12.78 -3.43
CA VAL A 86 -5.40 12.38 -4.53
C VAL A 86 -6.84 12.27 -4.05
N LEU A 87 -7.06 11.62 -2.91
CA LEU A 87 -8.40 11.44 -2.35
C LEU A 87 -9.05 12.80 -2.07
N ALA A 88 -8.32 13.71 -1.42
CA ALA A 88 -8.78 15.07 -1.11
C ALA A 88 -9.07 15.91 -2.37
N VAL A 89 -8.30 15.74 -3.45
CA VAL A 89 -8.54 16.44 -4.71
C VAL A 89 -9.72 15.81 -5.46
N SER A 90 -9.85 14.49 -5.39
CA SER A 90 -10.87 13.74 -6.11
C SER A 90 -12.29 13.90 -5.56
N SER A 91 -12.45 14.30 -4.30
CA SER A 91 -13.76 14.66 -3.75
C SER A 91 -14.38 15.89 -4.42
N HIS A 92 -13.63 16.60 -5.26
CA HIS A 92 -14.05 17.84 -5.93
C HIS A 92 -14.06 17.75 -7.47
N HIS A 93 -13.71 16.60 -8.07
CA HIS A 93 -13.52 16.47 -9.52
C HIS A 93 -14.14 15.19 -10.11
N ASP A 94 -14.38 15.20 -11.42
CA ASP A 94 -14.99 14.08 -12.14
C ASP A 94 -14.18 12.77 -12.04
N GLY A 95 -14.88 11.64 -12.19
CA GLY A 95 -14.30 10.31 -12.03
C GLY A 95 -13.06 10.02 -12.90
N LEU A 96 -12.89 10.67 -14.05
CA LEU A 96 -11.73 10.48 -14.93
C LEU A 96 -10.41 10.98 -14.31
N LEU A 97 -10.46 12.09 -13.56
CA LEU A 97 -9.28 12.61 -12.87
C LEU A 97 -8.87 11.66 -11.74
N TYR A 98 -9.84 11.16 -10.97
CA TYR A 98 -9.61 10.12 -9.96
C TYR A 98 -8.90 8.90 -10.55
N TRP A 99 -9.41 8.36 -11.66
CA TRP A 99 -8.81 7.18 -12.31
C TRP A 99 -7.38 7.42 -12.78
N SER A 100 -7.08 8.63 -13.28
CA SER A 100 -5.74 9.00 -13.73
C SER A 100 -4.75 9.05 -12.57
N PHE A 101 -5.13 9.65 -11.46
CA PHE A 101 -4.31 9.67 -10.25
C PHE A 101 -4.15 8.28 -9.62
N GLN A 102 -5.21 7.47 -9.64
CA GLN A 102 -5.14 6.08 -9.20
C GLN A 102 -4.14 5.27 -10.03
N ALA A 103 -4.07 5.49 -11.34
CA ALA A 103 -3.08 4.86 -12.20
C ALA A 103 -1.64 5.27 -11.84
N ILE A 104 -1.42 6.55 -11.52
CA ILE A 104 -0.11 7.03 -11.02
C ILE A 104 0.26 6.33 -9.72
N GLU A 105 -0.70 6.19 -8.81
CA GLU A 105 -0.49 5.53 -7.52
C GLU A 105 -0.10 4.06 -7.67
N ILE A 106 -0.81 3.32 -8.53
CA ILE A 106 -0.49 1.93 -8.87
C ILE A 106 0.90 1.84 -9.51
N GLY A 107 1.24 2.78 -10.39
CA GLY A 107 2.57 2.88 -10.99
C GLY A 107 3.69 3.07 -9.94
N ALA A 108 3.45 3.93 -8.94
CA ALA A 108 4.38 4.14 -7.83
C ALA A 108 4.57 2.87 -6.98
N LEU A 109 3.49 2.14 -6.69
CA LEU A 109 3.56 0.84 -6.03
C LEU A 109 4.37 -0.17 -6.85
N PHE A 110 4.17 -0.23 -8.16
CA PHE A 110 4.93 -1.12 -9.03
C PHE A 110 6.45 -0.81 -9.01
N GLN A 111 6.82 0.48 -9.00
CA GLN A 111 8.22 0.89 -8.86
C GLN A 111 8.79 0.48 -7.50
N LEU A 112 8.02 0.61 -6.42
CA LEU A 112 8.42 0.17 -5.09
C LEU A 112 8.71 -1.34 -5.05
N ILE A 113 7.83 -2.15 -5.63
CA ILE A 113 8.01 -3.61 -5.77
C ILE A 113 9.28 -3.89 -6.58
N ARG A 114 9.48 -3.22 -7.72
CA ARG A 114 10.66 -3.41 -8.56
C ARG A 114 11.97 -3.09 -7.83
N VAL A 115 12.00 -2.06 -6.99
CA VAL A 115 13.15 -1.73 -6.13
C VAL A 115 13.43 -2.86 -5.13
N SER A 116 12.38 -3.47 -4.57
CA SER A 116 12.54 -4.61 -3.66
C SER A 116 13.08 -5.87 -4.36
N SER A 117 12.69 -6.11 -5.63
CA SER A 117 13.03 -7.33 -6.38
C SER A 117 14.40 -7.28 -7.07
N ARG A 118 14.93 -6.11 -7.41
CA ARG A 118 16.20 -5.95 -8.16
C ARG A 118 17.47 -6.08 -7.33
N GLN A 119 17.39 -6.51 -6.07
CA GLN A 119 18.59 -6.60 -5.25
C GLN A 119 19.41 -7.86 -5.58
N PRO A 120 20.74 -7.72 -5.79
CA PRO A 120 21.62 -8.87 -5.88
C PRO A 120 21.52 -9.67 -4.58
N ARG A 121 21.35 -11.00 -4.71
CA ARG A 121 21.62 -11.90 -3.58
C ARG A 121 23.08 -11.67 -3.22
N CYS A 122 23.36 -11.16 -2.01
CA CYS A 122 24.72 -11.22 -1.50
C CYS A 122 25.19 -12.67 -1.66
N SER A 123 26.27 -12.83 -2.41
CA SER A 123 26.94 -14.09 -2.70
C SER A 123 27.08 -14.91 -1.41
N GLU A 124 26.60 -16.15 -1.45
CA GLU A 124 26.93 -17.14 -0.43
C GLU A 124 28.46 -17.24 -0.35
N PRO A 125 29.04 -17.18 0.85
CA PRO A 125 30.44 -17.52 1.01
C PRO A 125 30.59 -19.02 0.70
N THR A 126 31.33 -19.31 -0.38
CA THR A 126 31.82 -20.65 -0.73
C THR A 126 32.70 -21.23 0.36
#